data_AF-A0A931J2J3-F1
#
_entry.id   AF-A0A931J2J3-F1
#
_cell.length_a   1.000
_cell.length_b   1.000
_cell.length_c   1.000
_cell.angle_alpha   90.00
_cell.angle_beta   90.00
_cell.angle_gamma   90.00
#
_symmetry.space_group_name_H-M   'P 1'
#
loop_
_entity.id
_entity.type
_entity.pdbx_description
1 polymer ?
#
loop_
_entity_poly.entity_id
_entity_poly.type
_entity_poly.pdbx_seq_one_letter_code
_entity_poly.pdbx_strand_id
1 'polypeptide(L)'
;MSVATMRFKTLLQREWMQHRWGWLLVMFAPLVITLVTLPFGGVQLGPNEGVNAEISAVMLGKASKLTAAVWGISTMAVLSLSLLAMSFQVSGLARRDVQDRSLEFWMSLPGSHSEHLGATLLAHCLLVPLAALFAGAVSGLVIAAGVTVKLLGFAGLAEVQWGSVVQLLLPGLVRLVAGLPLFLLWLLPALLLLMVASAWLKRWGVAAVALAGVLLANLPATRYLVRAWLEGHAKGASQAFFIGNPGQIQAASGGAMQADHMDLGQIWHLVGEDLLNQLGNLASVQFLSGAVITAACFALLIYKRKHMT
;
A
#
# COMPACT_ATOMS: atom_id res chain seq x y z
N MET A 1 -23.06 17.27 -14.75
CA MET A 1 -22.46 15.97 -14.41
C MET A 1 -23.31 14.88 -15.07
N SER A 2 -22.73 13.91 -15.79
CA SER A 2 -23.52 12.92 -16.52
C SER A 2 -24.18 11.90 -15.58
N VAL A 3 -25.26 11.26 -16.03
CA VAL A 3 -25.98 10.21 -15.28
C VAL A 3 -25.05 9.04 -14.91
N ALA A 4 -24.16 8.65 -15.83
CA ALA A 4 -23.17 7.59 -15.59
C ALA A 4 -22.20 7.94 -14.44
N THR A 5 -21.72 9.20 -14.39
CA THR A 5 -20.84 9.66 -13.29
C THR A 5 -21.55 9.66 -11.94
N MET A 6 -22.82 10.09 -11.91
CA MET A 6 -23.64 10.04 -10.68
C MET A 6 -23.80 8.60 -10.19
N ARG A 7 -24.12 7.66 -11.09
CA ARG A 7 -24.27 6.24 -10.77
C ARG A 7 -22.99 5.64 -10.20
N PHE A 8 -21.86 5.83 -10.87
CA PHE A 8 -20.58 5.29 -10.41
C PHE A 8 -20.18 5.82 -9.03
N LYS A 9 -20.41 7.12 -8.77
CA LYS A 9 -20.21 7.73 -7.45
C LYS A 9 -21.07 7.06 -6.38
N THR A 10 -22.35 6.78 -6.67
CA THR A 10 -23.25 6.07 -5.75
C THR A 10 -22.75 4.66 -5.45
N LEU A 11 -22.23 3.95 -6.46
CA LEU A 11 -21.64 2.62 -6.26
C LEU A 11 -20.41 2.68 -5.35
N LEU A 12 -19.52 3.65 -5.54
CA LEU A 12 -18.38 3.86 -4.64
C LEU A 12 -18.82 4.18 -3.21
N GLN A 13 -19.84 5.01 -3.04
CA GLN A 13 -20.39 5.34 -1.73
C GLN A 13 -20.99 4.11 -1.05
N ARG A 14 -21.66 3.23 -1.80
CA ARG A 14 -22.15 1.95 -1.28
C ARG A 14 -21.01 1.09 -0.75
N GLU A 15 -19.96 0.89 -1.56
CA GLU A 15 -18.79 0.07 -1.17
C GLU A 15 -18.16 0.59 0.13
N TRP A 16 -18.02 1.91 0.25
CA TRP A 16 -17.53 2.54 1.46
C TRP A 16 -18.47 2.30 2.65
N MET A 17 -19.77 2.58 2.53
CA MET A 17 -20.71 2.42 3.65
C MET A 17 -20.77 0.98 4.18
N GLN A 18 -20.65 -0.01 3.30
CA GLN A 18 -20.66 -1.43 3.67
C GLN A 18 -19.40 -1.85 4.45
N HIS A 19 -18.24 -1.29 4.13
CA HIS A 19 -16.96 -1.76 4.66
C HIS A 19 -16.23 -0.76 5.57
N ARG A 20 -16.76 0.46 5.74
CA ARG A 20 -16.08 1.57 6.45
C ARG A 20 -15.56 1.18 7.82
N TRP A 21 -16.32 0.42 8.61
CA TRP A 21 -15.90 0.08 9.98
C TRP A 21 -14.73 -0.88 10.02
N GLY A 22 -14.71 -1.87 9.13
CA GLY A 22 -13.56 -2.76 8.99
C GLY A 22 -12.31 -1.99 8.58
N TRP A 23 -12.47 -1.07 7.62
CA TRP A 23 -11.37 -0.22 7.17
C TRP A 23 -10.87 0.76 8.22
N LEU A 24 -11.77 1.45 8.93
CA LEU A 24 -11.40 2.34 10.03
C LEU A 24 -10.69 1.58 11.15
N LEU A 25 -11.14 0.37 11.48
CA LEU A 25 -10.48 -0.47 12.47
C LEU A 25 -9.06 -0.80 12.02
N VAL A 26 -8.86 -1.27 10.79
CA VAL A 26 -7.52 -1.60 10.27
C VAL A 26 -6.60 -0.37 10.26
N MET A 27 -7.12 0.80 9.89
CA MET A 27 -6.33 2.04 9.81
C MET A 27 -5.96 2.61 11.18
N PHE A 28 -6.88 2.58 12.15
CA PHE A 28 -6.70 3.26 13.44
C PHE A 28 -6.39 2.32 14.61
N ALA A 29 -6.52 1.00 14.46
CA ALA A 29 -6.12 0.06 15.51
C ALA A 29 -4.63 0.21 15.91
N PRO A 30 -3.67 0.36 14.98
CA PRO A 30 -2.28 0.60 15.36
C PRO A 30 -2.12 1.84 16.26
N LEU A 31 -2.80 2.95 15.94
CA LEU A 31 -2.79 4.16 16.77
C LEU A 31 -3.28 3.88 18.19
N VAL A 32 -4.47 3.27 18.30
CA VAL A 32 -5.09 3.01 19.61
C VAL A 32 -4.23 2.05 20.43
N ILE A 33 -3.77 0.95 19.82
CA ILE A 33 -2.92 -0.06 20.48
C ILE A 33 -1.61 0.59 20.95
N THR A 34 -0.96 1.36 20.09
CA THR A 34 0.28 2.04 20.46
C THR A 34 0.06 3.03 21.60
N LEU A 35 -0.95 3.90 21.54
CA LEU A 35 -1.20 4.87 22.62
C LEU A 35 -1.55 4.21 23.96
N VAL A 36 -2.31 3.11 23.94
CA VAL A 36 -2.67 2.36 25.16
C VAL A 36 -1.45 1.65 25.76
N THR A 37 -0.58 1.11 24.91
CA THR A 37 0.62 0.36 25.36
C THR A 37 1.81 1.27 25.68
N LEU A 38 1.79 2.51 25.16
CA LEU A 38 2.89 3.47 25.29
C LEU A 38 3.30 3.72 26.75
N PRO A 39 2.42 3.87 27.75
CA PRO A 39 2.84 4.09 29.14
C PRO A 39 3.55 2.89 29.77
N PHE A 40 3.31 1.67 29.28
CA PHE A 40 3.74 0.42 29.93
C PHE A 40 4.92 -0.26 29.23
N GLY A 41 5.11 -0.04 27.93
CA GLY A 41 6.19 -0.67 27.17
C GLY A 41 7.55 0.00 27.40
N GLY A 42 8.65 -0.68 27.07
CA GLY A 42 9.93 -0.03 26.77
C GLY A 42 9.99 0.37 25.29
N VAL A 43 10.64 1.47 24.94
CA VAL A 43 11.00 1.74 23.53
C VAL A 43 12.49 1.44 23.40
N GLN A 44 12.83 0.38 22.67
CA GLN A 44 14.22 0.05 22.35
C GLN A 44 14.52 0.54 20.94
N LEU A 45 15.43 1.49 20.82
CA LEU A 45 15.90 2.02 19.54
C LEU A 45 17.28 1.41 19.24
N GLY A 46 17.31 0.21 18.67
CA GLY A 46 18.52 -0.44 18.15
C GLY A 46 19.64 -0.73 19.18
N PRO A 47 20.71 -1.42 18.76
CA PRO A 47 21.83 -1.75 19.64
C PRO A 47 22.81 -0.57 19.73
N ASN A 48 23.11 -0.12 20.95
CA ASN A 48 24.27 0.71 21.34
C ASN A 48 24.35 2.18 20.86
N GLU A 49 23.40 3.03 21.23
CA GLU A 49 23.72 4.44 21.48
C GLU A 49 23.34 4.81 22.91
N GLY A 50 24.33 4.75 23.81
CA GLY A 50 24.21 5.37 25.13
C GLY A 50 23.93 6.85 24.96
N VAL A 51 22.78 7.31 25.45
CA VAL A 51 22.40 8.73 25.40
C VAL A 51 23.22 9.47 26.46
N ASN A 52 24.49 9.77 26.13
CA ASN A 52 25.26 10.74 26.89
C ASN A 52 24.82 12.16 26.52
N ALA A 53 24.52 12.93 27.57
CA ALA A 53 23.96 14.27 27.53
C ALA A 53 25.02 15.32 27.17
N GLU A 54 25.37 15.42 25.88
CA GLU A 54 25.98 16.64 25.32
C GLU A 54 24.93 17.48 24.59
N ILE A 55 24.94 18.78 24.90
CA ILE A 55 23.77 19.56 25.24
C ILE A 55 23.26 20.38 24.04
N SER A 56 21.94 20.33 23.84
CA SER A 56 21.09 21.11 22.92
C SER A 56 21.16 20.79 21.42
N ALA A 57 22.27 20.97 20.70
CA ALA A 57 22.26 20.77 19.23
C ALA A 57 22.16 19.30 18.82
N VAL A 58 22.87 18.43 19.56
CA VAL A 58 22.81 16.96 19.39
C VAL A 58 21.44 16.43 19.82
N MET A 59 20.84 16.99 20.87
CA MET A 59 19.50 16.62 21.33
C MET A 59 18.40 17.07 20.35
N LEU A 60 18.50 18.29 19.80
CA LEU A 60 17.59 18.79 18.75
C LEU A 60 17.58 17.90 17.50
N GLY A 61 18.78 17.52 17.04
CA GLY A 61 18.96 16.61 15.92
C GLY A 61 18.39 15.22 16.23
N LYS A 62 18.63 14.70 17.43
CA LYS A 62 18.10 13.41 17.89
C LYS A 62 16.58 13.41 18.00
N ALA A 63 15.97 14.44 18.58
CA ALA A 63 14.52 14.55 18.73
C ALA A 63 13.82 14.57 17.35
N SER A 64 14.33 15.38 16.42
CA SER A 64 13.77 15.48 15.07
C SER A 64 13.96 14.19 14.26
N LYS A 65 15.15 13.57 14.31
CA LYS A 65 15.41 12.27 13.66
C LYS A 65 14.52 11.16 14.23
N LEU A 66 14.37 11.10 15.56
CA LEU A 66 13.47 10.16 16.24
C LEU A 66 12.02 10.34 15.80
N THR A 67 11.50 11.58 15.86
CA THR A 67 10.12 11.88 15.45
C THR A 67 9.90 11.51 13.99
N ALA A 68 10.83 11.83 13.10
CA ALA A 68 10.74 11.46 11.68
C ALA A 68 10.74 9.93 11.48
N ALA A 69 11.63 9.21 12.17
CA ALA A 69 11.69 7.75 12.08
C ALA A 69 10.39 7.09 12.57
N VAL A 70 9.89 7.50 13.75
CA VAL A 70 8.64 6.95 14.31
C VAL A 70 7.45 7.29 13.42
N TRP A 71 7.38 8.52 12.89
CA TRP A 71 6.31 8.92 11.98
C TRP A 71 6.34 8.09 10.69
N GLY A 72 7.51 7.95 10.06
CA GLY A 72 7.70 7.16 8.85
C GLY A 72 7.32 5.68 9.05
N ILE A 73 7.85 5.05 10.10
CA ILE A 73 7.56 3.64 10.43
C ILE A 73 6.08 3.44 10.72
N SER A 74 5.45 4.32 11.50
CA SER A 74 4.03 4.21 11.83
C SER A 74 3.14 4.34 10.59
N THR A 75 3.48 5.28 9.69
CA THR A 75 2.78 5.46 8.41
C THR A 75 2.89 4.19 7.55
N MET A 76 4.10 3.62 7.44
CA MET A 76 4.33 2.38 6.71
C MET A 76 3.66 1.16 7.32
N ALA A 77 3.59 1.08 8.65
CA ALA A 77 2.89 -0.01 9.34
C ALA A 77 1.39 0.02 9.01
N VAL A 78 0.74 1.19 9.10
CA VAL A 78 -0.69 1.34 8.76
C VAL A 78 -0.96 1.03 7.29
N LEU A 79 -0.13 1.56 6.38
CA LEU A 79 -0.27 1.27 4.95
C LEU A 79 -0.07 -0.23 4.66
N SER A 80 0.97 -0.85 5.20
CA SER A 80 1.28 -2.27 4.97
C SER A 80 0.19 -3.18 5.52
N LEU A 81 -0.32 -2.90 6.72
CA LEU A 81 -1.43 -3.65 7.30
C LEU A 81 -2.70 -3.51 6.43
N SER A 82 -2.97 -2.30 5.92
CA SER A 82 -4.12 -2.05 5.04
C SER A 82 -3.98 -2.75 3.69
N LEU A 83 -2.78 -2.77 3.10
CA LEU A 83 -2.49 -3.51 1.87
C LEU A 83 -2.63 -5.02 2.07
N LEU A 84 -2.19 -5.54 3.21
CA LEU A 84 -2.37 -6.94 3.57
C LEU A 84 -3.87 -7.27 3.70
N ALA A 85 -4.62 -6.48 4.47
CA ALA A 85 -6.06 -6.65 4.62
C ALA A 85 -6.79 -6.57 3.27
N MET A 86 -6.39 -5.63 2.40
CA MET A 86 -6.90 -5.48 1.04
C MET A 86 -6.68 -6.73 0.19
N SER A 87 -5.48 -7.31 0.21
CA SER A 87 -5.18 -8.52 -0.57
C SER A 87 -6.09 -9.69 -0.21
N PHE A 88 -6.38 -9.88 1.08
CA PHE A 88 -7.33 -10.89 1.54
C PHE A 88 -8.77 -10.54 1.19
N GLN A 89 -9.19 -9.30 1.45
CA GLN A 89 -10.57 -8.89 1.24
C GLN A 89 -10.97 -8.95 -0.23
N VAL A 90 -10.17 -8.37 -1.13
CA VAL A 90 -10.45 -8.30 -2.57
C VAL A 90 -10.59 -9.70 -3.18
N SER A 91 -9.76 -10.66 -2.78
CA SER A 91 -9.85 -12.04 -3.25
C SER A 91 -11.22 -12.67 -2.96
N GLY A 92 -11.87 -12.29 -1.84
CA GLY A 92 -13.17 -12.82 -1.41
C GLY A 92 -14.39 -12.08 -1.94
N LEU A 93 -14.24 -10.89 -2.53
CA LEU A 93 -15.38 -10.03 -2.89
C LEU A 93 -16.30 -10.68 -3.92
N ALA A 94 -15.75 -11.32 -4.95
CA ALA A 94 -16.57 -11.97 -5.98
C ALA A 94 -17.40 -13.16 -5.46
N ARG A 95 -16.95 -13.81 -4.39
CA ARG A 95 -17.74 -14.85 -3.69
C ARG A 95 -18.87 -14.22 -2.88
N ARG A 96 -18.59 -13.11 -2.19
CA ARG A 96 -19.57 -12.41 -1.35
C ARG A 96 -20.71 -11.84 -2.17
N ASP A 97 -20.42 -11.37 -3.39
CA ASP A 97 -21.43 -10.90 -4.34
C ASP A 97 -22.54 -11.94 -4.60
N VAL A 98 -22.20 -13.24 -4.64
CA VAL A 98 -23.19 -14.32 -4.83
C VAL A 98 -24.10 -14.49 -3.62
N GLN A 99 -23.64 -14.11 -2.44
CA GLN A 99 -24.35 -14.31 -1.17
C GLN A 99 -25.16 -13.06 -0.77
N ASP A 100 -24.89 -11.91 -1.38
CA ASP A 100 -25.49 -10.65 -1.03
C ASP A 100 -26.79 -10.41 -1.82
N ARG A 101 -27.94 -10.68 -1.19
CA ARG A 101 -29.26 -10.43 -1.80
C ARG A 101 -29.51 -8.96 -2.12
N SER A 102 -28.84 -8.02 -1.45
CA SER A 102 -28.97 -6.60 -1.81
C SER A 102 -28.41 -6.33 -3.20
N LEU A 103 -27.53 -7.19 -3.72
CA LEU A 103 -26.98 -7.06 -5.06
C LEU A 103 -28.05 -7.19 -6.14
N GLU A 104 -29.12 -7.98 -5.94
CA GLU A 104 -30.23 -8.11 -6.88
C GLU A 104 -30.94 -6.75 -7.09
N PHE A 105 -31.16 -6.00 -6.00
CA PHE A 105 -31.66 -4.63 -6.07
C PHE A 105 -30.70 -3.74 -6.87
N TRP A 106 -29.40 -3.80 -6.60
CA TRP A 106 -28.42 -2.99 -7.32
C TRP A 106 -28.27 -3.39 -8.80
N MET A 107 -28.48 -4.66 -9.15
CA MET A 107 -28.48 -5.15 -10.53
C MET A 107 -29.78 -4.81 -11.27
N SER A 108 -30.88 -4.56 -10.56
CA SER A 108 -32.12 -4.05 -11.15
C SER A 108 -32.01 -2.59 -11.62
N LEU A 109 -31.05 -1.84 -11.08
CA LEU A 109 -30.78 -0.48 -11.52
C LEU A 109 -30.09 -0.50 -12.89
N PRO A 110 -30.38 0.47 -13.78
CA PRO A 110 -29.68 0.57 -15.05
C PRO A 110 -28.19 0.82 -14.77
N GLY A 111 -27.35 -0.18 -15.02
CA GLY A 111 -25.90 -0.16 -14.79
C GLY A 111 -25.23 -1.38 -15.39
N SER A 112 -23.98 -1.24 -15.85
CA SER A 112 -23.26 -2.39 -16.43
C SER A 112 -22.55 -3.18 -15.32
N HIS A 113 -22.40 -4.51 -15.50
CA HIS A 113 -21.62 -5.33 -14.56
C HIS A 113 -20.17 -4.85 -14.41
N SER A 114 -19.60 -4.23 -15.46
CA SER A 114 -18.26 -3.64 -15.42
C SER A 114 -18.17 -2.43 -14.48
N GLU A 115 -19.22 -1.62 -14.38
CA GLU A 115 -19.24 -0.47 -13.47
C GLU A 115 -19.27 -0.89 -12.01
N HIS A 116 -20.07 -1.92 -11.67
CA HIS A 116 -20.10 -2.45 -10.31
C HIS A 116 -18.75 -3.04 -9.92
N LEU A 117 -18.17 -3.90 -10.77
CA LEU A 117 -16.86 -4.49 -10.49
C LEU A 117 -15.77 -3.42 -10.43
N GLY A 118 -15.80 -2.45 -11.35
CA GLY A 118 -14.89 -1.32 -11.38
C GLY A 118 -14.98 -0.45 -10.12
N ALA A 119 -16.19 -0.19 -9.61
CA ALA A 119 -16.39 0.55 -8.37
C ALA A 119 -15.81 -0.21 -7.16
N THR A 120 -16.05 -1.51 -7.08
CA THR A 120 -15.50 -2.36 -6.02
C THR A 120 -13.97 -2.39 -6.04
N LEU A 121 -13.36 -2.59 -7.22
CA LEU A 121 -11.91 -2.58 -7.39
C LEU A 121 -11.32 -1.20 -7.10
N LEU A 122 -11.92 -0.12 -7.61
CA LEU A 122 -11.43 1.24 -7.35
C LEU A 122 -11.49 1.58 -5.85
N ALA A 123 -12.58 1.23 -5.17
CA ALA A 123 -12.74 1.47 -3.75
C ALA A 123 -11.70 0.71 -2.92
N HIS A 124 -11.59 -0.60 -3.11
CA HIS A 124 -10.77 -1.46 -2.25
C HIS A 124 -9.31 -1.50 -2.66
N CYS A 125 -9.00 -1.47 -3.95
CA CYS A 125 -7.61 -1.54 -4.41
C CYS A 125 -6.93 -0.18 -4.37
N LEU A 126 -7.61 0.95 -4.63
CA LEU A 126 -6.96 2.27 -4.71
C LEU A 126 -7.36 3.23 -3.60
N LEU A 127 -8.66 3.52 -3.45
CA LEU A 127 -9.10 4.58 -2.53
C LEU A 127 -8.83 4.23 -1.07
N VAL A 128 -9.04 2.98 -0.68
CA VAL A 128 -8.77 2.52 0.69
C VAL A 128 -7.27 2.57 1.02
N PRO A 129 -6.35 2.00 0.21
CA PRO A 129 -4.92 2.14 0.47
C PRO A 129 -4.43 3.59 0.48
N LEU A 130 -4.98 4.48 -0.37
CA LEU A 130 -4.69 5.91 -0.30
C LEU A 130 -5.19 6.52 1.02
N ALA A 131 -6.42 6.21 1.45
CA ALA A 131 -6.94 6.66 2.73
C ALA A 131 -6.10 6.13 3.91
N ALA A 132 -5.61 4.89 3.82
CA ALA A 132 -4.72 4.31 4.82
C ALA A 132 -3.37 5.01 4.89
N LEU A 133 -2.81 5.45 3.76
CA LEU A 133 -1.58 6.25 3.74
C LEU A 133 -1.78 7.58 4.50
N PHE A 134 -2.89 8.28 4.24
CA PHE A 134 -3.19 9.53 4.94
C PHE A 134 -3.53 9.31 6.42
N ALA A 135 -4.32 8.28 6.74
CA ALA A 135 -4.63 7.91 8.12
C ALA A 135 -3.35 7.56 8.87
N GLY A 136 -2.47 6.78 8.26
CA GLY A 136 -1.15 6.42 8.76
C GLY A 136 -0.25 7.63 9.00
N ALA A 137 -0.24 8.59 8.07
CA ALA A 137 0.52 9.82 8.22
C ALA A 137 -0.01 10.66 9.40
N VAL A 138 -1.34 10.82 9.53
CA VAL A 138 -1.94 11.56 10.64
C VAL A 138 -1.72 10.83 11.98
N SER A 139 -1.97 9.52 12.03
CA SER A 139 -1.75 8.72 13.24
C SER A 139 -0.28 8.67 13.63
N GLY A 140 0.61 8.60 12.64
CA GLY A 140 2.04 8.53 12.86
C GLY A 140 2.60 9.81 13.46
N LEU A 141 2.03 10.99 13.17
CA LEU A 141 2.35 12.23 13.88
C LEU A 141 1.99 12.14 15.38
N VAL A 142 0.80 11.63 15.69
CA VAL A 142 0.33 11.47 17.08
C VAL A 142 1.21 10.46 17.82
N ILE A 143 1.54 9.33 17.19
CA ILE A 143 2.43 8.31 17.77
C ILE A 143 3.83 8.88 17.97
N ALA A 144 4.38 9.60 16.98
CA ALA A 144 5.70 10.20 17.05
C ALA A 144 5.78 11.22 18.19
N ALA A 145 4.78 12.09 18.33
CA ALA A 145 4.70 13.02 19.46
C ALA A 145 4.66 12.27 20.80
N GLY A 146 3.84 11.22 20.92
CA GLY A 146 3.76 10.40 22.14
C GLY A 146 5.09 9.73 22.48
N VAL A 147 5.76 9.13 21.50
CA VAL A 147 7.06 8.48 21.69
C VAL A 147 8.15 9.50 22.06
N THR A 148 8.16 10.67 21.43
CA THR A 148 9.07 11.76 21.80
C THR A 148 8.85 12.20 23.24
N VAL A 149 7.60 12.41 23.67
CA VAL A 149 7.29 12.77 25.06
C VAL A 149 7.73 11.66 26.03
N LYS A 150 7.53 10.40 25.66
CA LYS A 150 7.95 9.27 26.50
C LYS A 150 9.47 9.18 26.69
N LEU A 151 10.24 9.45 25.65
CA LEU A 151 11.70 9.27 25.67
C LEU A 151 12.49 10.51 26.08
N LEU A 152 12.00 11.69 25.69
CA LEU A 152 12.69 12.96 25.87
C LEU A 152 11.91 13.94 26.77
N GLY A 153 10.74 13.53 27.27
CA GLY A 153 9.85 14.39 28.05
C GLY A 153 9.12 15.43 27.18
N PHE A 154 8.27 16.23 27.82
CA PHE A 154 7.58 17.34 27.15
C PHE A 154 8.52 18.40 26.61
N ALA A 155 9.70 18.60 27.23
CA ALA A 155 10.72 19.51 26.74
C ALA A 155 11.27 19.05 25.37
N GLY A 156 11.48 17.75 25.17
CA GLY A 156 11.93 17.20 23.90
C GLY A 156 10.97 17.46 22.74
N LEU A 157 9.66 17.61 23.00
CA LEU A 157 8.68 17.97 21.97
C LEU A 157 8.87 19.40 21.45
N ALA A 158 9.29 20.33 22.32
CA ALA A 158 9.61 21.71 21.94
C ALA A 158 10.93 21.81 21.16
N GLU A 159 11.83 20.85 21.33
CA GLU A 159 13.09 20.74 20.59
C GLU A 159 12.90 20.14 19.18
N VAL A 160 11.76 19.48 18.90
CA VAL A 160 11.49 18.95 17.56
C VAL A 160 11.38 20.08 16.55
N GLN A 161 12.26 20.09 15.55
CA GLN A 161 12.13 20.96 14.39
C GLN A 161 11.12 20.38 13.41
N TRP A 162 9.83 20.62 13.66
CA TRP A 162 8.73 20.07 12.86
C TRP A 162 8.85 20.40 11.36
N GLY A 163 9.38 21.57 11.03
CA GLY A 163 9.67 21.94 9.63
C GLY A 163 10.63 20.96 8.96
N SER A 164 11.76 20.66 9.62
CA SER A 164 12.76 19.71 9.14
C SER A 164 12.21 18.29 9.06
N VAL A 165 11.39 17.87 10.04
CA VAL A 165 10.72 16.56 10.02
C VAL A 165 9.78 16.43 8.81
N VAL A 166 8.96 17.45 8.54
CA VAL A 166 8.07 17.47 7.38
C VAL A 166 8.87 17.49 6.08
N GLN A 167 9.90 18.33 5.97
CA GLN A 167 10.75 18.40 4.77
C GLN A 167 11.41 17.06 4.46
N LEU A 168 11.84 16.32 5.48
CA LEU A 168 12.46 15.00 5.31
C LEU A 168 11.45 13.94 4.80
N LEU A 169 10.21 13.97 5.30
CA LEU A 169 9.23 12.92 5.02
C LEU A 169 8.30 13.22 3.84
N LEU A 170 8.11 14.50 3.50
CA LEU A 170 7.23 14.92 2.41
C LEU A 170 7.60 14.30 1.05
N PRO A 171 8.89 14.23 0.62
CA PRO A 171 9.26 13.54 -0.61
C PRO A 171 8.85 12.07 -0.59
N GLY A 172 9.03 11.39 0.55
CA GLY A 172 8.61 10.01 0.75
C GLY A 172 7.10 9.84 0.64
N LEU A 173 6.31 10.72 1.28
CA LEU A 173 4.85 10.71 1.17
C LEU A 173 4.37 10.95 -0.26
N VAL A 174 4.94 11.92 -0.97
CA VAL A 174 4.62 12.16 -2.39
C VAL A 174 4.96 10.95 -3.24
N ARG A 175 6.13 10.34 -3.00
CA ARG A 175 6.55 9.12 -3.69
C ARG A 175 5.61 7.95 -3.45
N LEU A 176 5.09 7.81 -2.24
CA LEU A 176 4.11 6.77 -1.89
C LEU A 176 2.75 7.03 -2.52
N VAL A 177 2.26 8.28 -2.50
CA VAL A 177 0.98 8.65 -3.14
C VAL A 177 1.03 8.36 -4.65
N ALA A 178 2.12 8.74 -5.33
CA ALA A 178 2.29 8.53 -6.76
C ALA A 178 2.63 7.08 -7.12
N GLY A 179 3.44 6.40 -6.28
CA GLY A 179 3.87 5.03 -6.49
C GLY A 179 2.80 3.98 -6.18
N LEU A 180 1.89 4.27 -5.26
CA LEU A 180 0.84 3.34 -4.84
C LEU A 180 -0.06 2.89 -6.00
N PRO A 181 -0.59 3.77 -6.87
CA PRO A 181 -1.29 3.36 -8.09
C PRO A 181 -0.45 2.43 -8.98
N LEU A 182 0.84 2.74 -9.18
CA LEU A 182 1.74 1.93 -10.00
C LEU A 182 1.94 0.54 -9.39
N PHE A 183 2.21 0.48 -8.08
CA PHE A 183 2.32 -0.76 -7.33
C PHE A 183 1.07 -1.63 -7.46
N LEU A 184 -0.11 -1.01 -7.36
CA LEU A 184 -1.38 -1.72 -7.49
C LEU A 184 -1.58 -2.25 -8.90
N LEU A 185 -1.20 -1.49 -9.95
CA LEU A 185 -1.24 -1.99 -11.33
C LEU A 185 -0.37 -3.24 -11.51
N TRP A 186 0.81 -3.27 -10.88
CA TRP A 186 1.67 -4.47 -10.88
C TRP A 186 1.07 -5.66 -10.12
N LEU A 187 0.27 -5.40 -9.08
CA LEU A 187 -0.41 -6.43 -8.29
C LEU A 187 -1.73 -6.94 -8.90
N LEU A 188 -2.39 -6.14 -9.74
CA LEU A 188 -3.68 -6.48 -10.35
C LEU A 188 -3.78 -7.88 -10.97
N PRO A 189 -2.80 -8.39 -11.74
CA PRO A 189 -2.91 -9.74 -12.31
C PRO A 189 -3.06 -10.80 -11.23
N ALA A 190 -2.32 -10.69 -10.13
CA ALA A 190 -2.42 -11.62 -9.00
C ALA A 190 -3.75 -11.46 -8.25
N LEU A 191 -4.16 -10.21 -7.96
CA LEU A 191 -5.41 -9.92 -7.25
C LEU A 191 -6.64 -10.42 -8.01
N LEU A 192 -6.71 -10.15 -9.32
CA LEU A 192 -7.84 -10.59 -10.14
C LEU A 192 -7.84 -12.10 -10.39
N LEU A 193 -6.66 -12.73 -10.52
CA LEU A 193 -6.58 -14.19 -10.61
C LEU A 193 -7.13 -14.86 -9.34
N LEU A 194 -6.78 -14.34 -8.16
CA LEU A 194 -7.31 -14.81 -6.87
C LEU A 194 -8.82 -14.58 -6.76
N MET A 195 -9.31 -13.42 -7.22
CA MET A 195 -10.73 -13.09 -7.21
C MET A 195 -11.54 -14.00 -8.15
N VAL A 196 -11.02 -14.27 -9.36
CA VAL A 196 -11.58 -15.26 -10.31
C VAL A 196 -11.59 -16.63 -9.67
N ALA A 197 -10.47 -17.13 -9.16
CA ALA A 197 -10.43 -18.46 -8.56
C ALA A 197 -11.43 -18.59 -7.39
N SER A 198 -11.55 -17.56 -6.57
CA SER A 198 -12.49 -17.54 -5.43
C SER A 198 -13.96 -17.48 -5.86
N ALA A 199 -14.27 -16.87 -7.01
CA ALA A 199 -15.63 -16.86 -7.56
C ALA A 199 -16.12 -18.25 -8.03
N TRP A 200 -15.22 -19.13 -8.51
CA TRP A 200 -15.60 -20.49 -8.95
C TRP A 200 -15.35 -21.55 -7.88
N LEU A 201 -14.22 -21.47 -7.16
CA LEU A 201 -13.79 -22.47 -6.18
C LEU A 201 -14.16 -22.10 -4.74
N LYS A 202 -14.87 -20.98 -4.54
CA LYS A 202 -15.35 -20.51 -3.23
C LYS A 202 -14.19 -20.35 -2.25
N ARG A 203 -14.21 -21.08 -1.12
CA ARG A 203 -13.17 -21.03 -0.07
C ARG A 203 -11.82 -21.58 -0.53
N TRP A 204 -11.79 -22.36 -1.61
CA TRP A 204 -10.58 -23.01 -2.11
C TRP A 204 -9.84 -22.18 -3.16
N GLY A 205 -10.39 -21.05 -3.60
CA GLY A 205 -9.79 -20.23 -4.67
C GLY A 205 -8.35 -19.80 -4.38
N VAL A 206 -8.11 -19.21 -3.22
CA VAL A 206 -6.77 -18.76 -2.81
C VAL A 206 -5.80 -19.93 -2.72
N ALA A 207 -6.19 -21.03 -2.06
CA ALA A 207 -5.35 -22.22 -1.93
C ALA A 207 -5.04 -22.87 -3.29
N ALA A 208 -6.00 -22.91 -4.21
CA ALA A 208 -5.83 -23.45 -5.55
C ALA A 208 -4.84 -22.62 -6.38
N VAL A 209 -4.94 -21.30 -6.33
CA VAL A 209 -3.98 -20.41 -7.03
C VAL A 209 -2.58 -20.54 -6.45
N ALA A 210 -2.45 -20.56 -5.11
CA ALA A 210 -1.17 -20.76 -4.45
C ALA A 210 -0.54 -22.10 -4.83
N LEU A 211 -1.30 -23.20 -4.77
CA LEU A 211 -0.82 -24.53 -5.14
C LEU A 211 -0.45 -24.59 -6.63
N ALA A 212 -1.29 -24.08 -7.53
CA ALA A 212 -1.01 -24.04 -8.96
C ALA A 212 0.25 -23.22 -9.26
N GLY A 213 0.41 -22.06 -8.62
CA GLY A 213 1.61 -21.22 -8.76
C GLY A 213 2.88 -21.95 -8.33
N VAL A 214 2.85 -22.61 -7.16
CA VAL A 214 3.99 -23.39 -6.67
C VAL A 214 4.31 -24.57 -7.58
N LEU A 215 3.30 -25.33 -8.02
CA LEU A 215 3.51 -26.48 -8.91
C LEU A 215 4.10 -26.03 -10.25
N LEU A 216 3.49 -25.05 -10.91
CA LEU A 216 3.96 -24.52 -12.20
C LEU A 216 5.35 -23.89 -12.11
N ALA A 217 5.70 -23.26 -10.98
CA ALA A 217 7.03 -22.71 -10.74
C ALA A 217 8.11 -23.80 -10.52
N ASN A 218 7.73 -25.05 -10.24
CA ASN A 218 8.67 -26.14 -9.95
C ASN A 218 8.70 -27.25 -11.02
N LEU A 219 7.70 -27.32 -11.90
CA LEU A 219 7.67 -28.30 -12.99
C LEU A 219 8.76 -28.00 -14.05
N PRO A 220 9.54 -29.00 -14.51
CA PRO A 220 10.63 -28.78 -15.47
C PRO A 220 10.22 -28.05 -16.74
N ALA A 221 9.02 -28.32 -17.26
CA ALA A 221 8.51 -27.71 -18.49
C ALA A 221 8.16 -26.22 -18.36
N THR A 222 7.80 -25.75 -17.16
CA THR A 222 7.26 -24.39 -16.94
C THR A 222 8.10 -23.55 -15.97
N ARG A 223 9.01 -24.16 -15.20
CA ARG A 223 9.72 -23.52 -14.09
C ARG A 223 10.40 -22.21 -14.48
N TYR A 224 11.10 -22.18 -15.60
CA TYR A 224 11.89 -21.01 -16.01
C TYR A 224 10.97 -19.83 -16.38
N LEU A 225 9.93 -20.11 -17.17
CA LEU A 225 8.97 -19.10 -17.60
C LEU A 225 8.15 -18.57 -16.41
N VAL A 226 7.63 -19.45 -15.57
CA VAL A 226 6.75 -19.07 -14.46
C VAL A 226 7.52 -18.36 -13.36
N ARG A 227 8.72 -18.83 -13.00
CA ARG A 227 9.56 -18.14 -12.01
C ARG A 227 9.99 -16.77 -12.50
N ALA A 228 10.50 -16.67 -13.73
CA ALA A 228 10.89 -15.39 -14.31
C ALA A 228 9.70 -14.41 -14.36
N TRP A 229 8.50 -14.91 -14.69
CA TRP A 229 7.31 -14.08 -14.72
C TRP A 229 6.86 -13.61 -13.31
N LEU A 230 6.89 -14.50 -12.32
CA LEU A 230 6.56 -14.16 -10.93
C LEU A 230 7.59 -13.19 -10.32
N GLU A 231 8.88 -13.46 -10.52
CA GLU A 231 9.98 -12.60 -10.09
C GLU A 231 9.91 -11.23 -10.76
N GLY A 232 9.62 -11.18 -12.05
CA GLY A 232 9.44 -9.93 -12.80
C GLY A 232 8.29 -9.08 -12.26
N HIS A 233 7.14 -9.68 -11.97
CA HIS A 233 6.01 -8.97 -11.35
C HIS A 233 6.30 -8.55 -9.91
N ALA A 234 6.90 -9.42 -9.10
CA ALA A 234 7.27 -9.10 -7.73
C ALA A 234 8.30 -7.96 -7.68
N LYS A 235 9.27 -7.97 -8.60
CA LYS A 235 10.25 -6.89 -8.75
C LYS A 235 9.57 -5.59 -9.19
N GLY A 236 8.73 -5.62 -10.23
CA GLY A 236 8.01 -4.42 -10.68
C GLY A 236 7.12 -3.81 -9.60
N ALA A 237 6.39 -4.64 -8.85
CA ALA A 237 5.61 -4.20 -7.69
C ALA A 237 6.52 -3.59 -6.61
N SER A 238 7.59 -4.29 -6.21
CA SER A 238 8.55 -3.80 -5.21
C SER A 238 9.18 -2.46 -5.60
N GLN A 239 9.58 -2.31 -6.87
CA GLN A 239 10.17 -1.08 -7.41
C GLN A 239 9.15 0.06 -7.57
N ALA A 240 7.87 -0.25 -7.79
CA ALA A 240 6.82 0.76 -7.78
C ALA A 240 6.50 1.22 -6.36
N PHE A 241 6.64 0.34 -5.36
CA PHE A 241 6.33 0.64 -3.96
C PHE A 241 7.48 1.34 -3.22
N PHE A 242 8.70 0.82 -3.36
CA PHE A 242 9.92 1.38 -2.81
C PHE A 242 10.71 2.15 -3.88
N ILE A 243 11.73 2.91 -3.48
CA ILE A 243 12.66 3.50 -4.44
C ILE A 243 13.40 2.35 -5.14
N GLY A 244 13.14 2.18 -6.43
CA GLY A 244 13.29 0.88 -7.12
C GLY A 244 14.70 0.54 -7.58
N ASN A 245 15.66 1.45 -7.45
CA ASN A 245 17.02 1.26 -7.94
C ASN A 245 18.06 1.57 -6.85
N PRO A 246 18.62 0.53 -6.20
CA PRO A 246 19.73 0.69 -5.26
C PRO A 246 20.91 1.45 -5.86
N GLY A 247 21.14 1.31 -7.17
CA GLY A 247 22.17 2.05 -7.91
C GLY A 247 21.86 3.54 -8.05
N GLN A 248 20.58 3.94 -8.10
CA GLN A 248 20.20 5.36 -8.06
C GLN A 248 20.38 5.94 -6.67
N ILE A 249 20.02 5.19 -5.63
CA ILE A 249 20.29 5.59 -4.24
C ILE A 249 21.80 5.73 -4.05
N GLN A 250 22.58 4.76 -4.51
CA GLN A 250 24.04 4.77 -4.37
C GLN A 250 24.71 5.86 -5.22
N ALA A 251 24.19 6.16 -6.41
CA ALA A 251 24.69 7.24 -7.27
C ALA A 251 24.31 8.62 -6.72
N ALA A 252 23.08 8.80 -6.23
CA ALA A 252 22.62 10.05 -5.63
C ALA A 252 23.28 10.31 -4.27
N SER A 253 23.54 9.24 -3.50
CA SER A 253 24.19 9.32 -2.20
C SER A 253 25.71 9.25 -2.27
N GLY A 254 26.35 9.16 -3.44
CA GLY A 254 27.82 9.03 -3.55
C GLY A 254 28.42 7.77 -2.88
N GLY A 255 27.59 6.79 -2.49
CA GLY A 255 27.96 5.65 -1.65
C GLY A 255 27.14 5.54 -0.36
N ALA A 256 27.20 4.37 0.31
CA ALA A 256 26.35 4.08 1.49
C ALA A 256 26.63 4.97 2.72
N MET A 257 27.81 5.59 2.82
CA MET A 257 28.18 6.48 3.93
C MET A 257 27.83 7.96 3.71
N GLN A 258 27.41 8.37 2.51
CA GLN A 258 27.08 9.77 2.20
C GLN A 258 25.57 10.05 2.11
N ALA A 259 24.71 9.06 2.38
CA ALA A 259 23.25 9.24 2.42
C ALA A 259 22.79 10.21 3.52
N ASP A 260 23.59 10.40 4.59
CA ASP A 260 23.30 11.36 5.67
C ASP A 260 23.55 12.83 5.24
N HIS A 261 24.05 13.07 4.01
CA HIS A 261 24.36 14.39 3.47
C HIS A 261 23.60 14.76 2.19
N MET A 262 22.57 13.99 1.81
CA MET A 262 21.73 14.39 0.67
C MET A 262 20.96 15.67 1.00
N ASP A 263 21.12 16.70 0.16
CA ASP A 263 20.31 17.90 0.26
C ASP A 263 18.87 17.61 -0.21
N LEU A 264 17.91 18.39 0.28
CA LEU A 264 16.49 18.26 -0.04
C LEU A 264 16.23 18.30 -1.55
N GLY A 265 16.98 19.12 -2.30
CA GLY A 265 16.90 19.18 -3.76
C GLY A 265 17.26 17.84 -4.43
N GLN A 266 18.28 17.15 -3.92
CA GLN A 266 18.71 15.84 -4.43
C GLN A 266 17.67 14.75 -4.12
N ILE A 267 17.04 14.81 -2.94
CA ILE A 267 15.97 13.87 -2.56
C ILE A 267 14.77 14.03 -3.50
N TRP A 268 14.34 15.27 -3.78
CA TRP A 268 13.24 15.52 -4.72
C TRP A 268 13.58 15.10 -6.15
N HIS A 269 14.80 15.35 -6.60
CA HIS A 269 15.27 14.89 -7.90
C HIS A 269 15.19 13.37 -8.02
N LEU A 270 15.71 12.64 -7.01
CA LEU A 270 15.66 11.19 -6.96
C LEU A 270 14.22 10.66 -6.98
N VAL A 271 13.30 11.27 -6.22
CA VAL A 271 11.88 10.90 -6.24
C VAL A 271 11.27 11.09 -7.63
N GLY A 272 11.58 12.21 -8.29
CA GLY A 272 11.11 12.51 -9.64
C GLY A 272 11.62 11.52 -10.68
N GLU A 273 12.93 11.27 -10.71
CA GLU A 273 13.55 10.32 -11.63
C GLU A 273 13.03 8.90 -11.43
N ASP A 274 12.92 8.42 -10.18
CA ASP A 274 12.40 7.10 -9.90
C ASP A 274 10.95 6.95 -10.38
N LEU A 275 10.07 7.93 -10.13
CA LEU A 275 8.70 7.90 -10.63
C LEU A 275 8.62 7.86 -12.16
N LEU A 276 9.43 8.66 -12.86
CA LEU A 276 9.51 8.64 -14.32
C LEU A 276 9.98 7.27 -14.84
N ASN A 277 10.98 6.68 -14.18
CA ASN A 277 11.45 5.34 -14.51
C ASN A 277 10.35 4.28 -14.29
N GLN A 278 9.59 4.36 -13.20
CA GLN A 278 8.47 3.43 -12.96
C GLN A 278 7.35 3.58 -13.99
N LEU A 279 7.07 4.79 -14.46
CA LEU A 279 6.13 5.00 -15.57
C LEU A 279 6.65 4.36 -16.86
N GLY A 280 7.95 4.50 -17.16
CA GLY A 280 8.60 3.82 -18.28
C GLY A 280 8.48 2.28 -18.19
N ASN A 281 8.59 1.72 -16.98
CA ASN A 281 8.47 0.28 -16.76
C ASN A 281 7.07 -0.29 -17.10
N LEU A 282 6.03 0.54 -17.17
CA LEU A 282 4.70 0.11 -17.62
C LEU A 282 4.67 -0.29 -19.11
N ALA A 283 5.64 0.18 -19.90
CA ALA A 283 5.79 -0.25 -21.30
C ALA A 283 6.54 -1.59 -21.45
N SER A 284 7.03 -2.17 -20.35
CA SER A 284 7.79 -3.43 -20.39
C SER A 284 6.91 -4.61 -20.82
N VAL A 285 7.50 -5.56 -21.53
CA VAL A 285 6.83 -6.83 -21.91
C VAL A 285 6.27 -7.55 -20.68
N GLN A 286 7.01 -7.48 -19.56
CA GLN A 286 6.60 -8.05 -18.29
C GLN A 286 5.28 -7.45 -17.80
N PHE A 287 5.17 -6.13 -17.74
CA PHE A 287 3.94 -5.45 -17.33
C PHE A 287 2.79 -5.74 -18.30
N LEU A 288 3.05 -5.66 -19.62
CA LEU A 288 2.03 -5.90 -20.64
C LEU A 288 1.44 -7.32 -20.55
N SER A 289 2.28 -8.34 -20.25
CA SER A 289 1.79 -9.70 -20.03
C SER A 289 0.84 -9.79 -18.82
N GLY A 290 1.14 -9.07 -17.75
CA GLY A 290 0.26 -8.93 -16.57
C GLY A 290 -1.03 -8.19 -16.90
N ALA A 291 -0.96 -7.15 -17.73
CA ALA A 291 -2.14 -6.41 -18.18
C ALA A 291 -3.09 -7.29 -19.01
N VAL A 292 -2.56 -8.17 -19.87
CA VAL A 292 -3.38 -9.16 -20.61
C VAL A 292 -4.07 -10.13 -19.66
N ILE A 293 -3.35 -10.67 -18.67
CA ILE A 293 -3.93 -11.57 -17.65
C ILE A 293 -5.02 -10.84 -16.85
N THR A 294 -4.76 -9.59 -16.47
CA THR A 294 -5.71 -8.72 -15.75
C THR A 294 -6.99 -8.52 -16.57
N ALA A 295 -6.86 -8.17 -17.86
CA ALA A 295 -7.99 -7.98 -18.75
C ALA A 295 -8.82 -9.27 -18.93
N ALA A 296 -8.14 -10.41 -19.10
CA ALA A 296 -8.79 -11.71 -19.19
C ALA A 296 -9.55 -12.06 -17.90
N CYS A 297 -8.93 -11.87 -16.72
CA CYS A 297 -9.57 -12.14 -15.43
C CYS A 297 -10.77 -11.21 -15.19
N PHE A 298 -10.65 -9.92 -15.53
CA PHE A 298 -11.75 -8.97 -15.44
C PHE A 298 -12.93 -9.37 -16.35
N ALA A 299 -12.64 -9.77 -17.60
CA ALA A 299 -13.66 -10.27 -18.52
C ALA A 299 -14.34 -11.55 -18.00
N LEU A 300 -13.58 -12.47 -17.39
CA LEU A 300 -14.12 -13.68 -16.76
C LEU A 300 -15.05 -13.33 -15.59
N LEU A 301 -14.69 -12.38 -14.73
CA LEU A 301 -15.56 -11.94 -13.63
C LEU A 301 -16.88 -11.36 -14.14
N ILE A 302 -16.83 -10.53 -15.19
CA ILE A 302 -18.04 -10.02 -15.86
C ILE A 302 -18.88 -11.18 -16.41
N TYR A 303 -18.24 -12.11 -17.13
CA TYR A 303 -18.92 -13.28 -17.69
C TYR A 303 -19.63 -14.08 -16.60
N LYS A 304 -18.94 -14.37 -15.49
CA LYS A 304 -19.52 -15.10 -14.37
C LYS A 304 -20.74 -14.39 -13.81
N ARG A 305 -20.64 -13.08 -13.59
CA ARG A 305 -21.73 -12.27 -13.02
C ARG A 305 -22.98 -12.26 -13.91
N LYS A 306 -22.81 -12.28 -15.23
CA LYS A 306 -23.93 -12.39 -16.18
C LYS A 306 -24.68 -13.72 -16.11
N HIS A 307 -23.99 -14.80 -15.70
CA HIS A 307 -24.53 -16.17 -15.68
C HIS A 307 -24.71 -16.71 -14.25
N MET A 308 -24.87 -15.82 -13.26
CA MET A 308 -25.13 -16.17 -11.86
C MET A 308 -26.64 -16.29 -11.54
N THR A 309 -27.50 -16.40 -12.57
CA THR A 309 -28.94 -16.71 -12.44
C THR A 309 -29.18 -18.17 -12.10
#